data_AF-A0A3M2TFC3-F1
#
_entry.id   AF-A0A3M2TFC3-F1
#
_cell.length_a   1.000
_cell.length_b   1.000
_cell.length_c   1.000
_cell.angle_alpha   90.00
_cell.angle_beta   90.00
_cell.angle_gamma   90.00
#
_symmetry.space_group_name_H-M   'P 1'
#
loop_
_entity.id
_entity.type
_entity.pdbx_description
1 polymer ?
#
loop_
_entity_poly.entity_id
_entity_poly.type
_entity_poly.pdbx_seq_one_letter_code
_entity_poly.pdbx_strand_id
1 'polypeptide(L)'
;MGSLQKLSLYSSLYWGFFPQANLEGIHFPNLKSLTLGNFSFYDDKQLDWIISHSTLQELYLDDCPILFYITVYNEEDWLSRCPIAKSDMQRNKNDDRELGYIYPRRWHDYFIAIETGLPHLCEFGFGINEAWDEYSLPFETEKDIVPALRHHRYMAFDSGTGPCQFIGQMDDPEHGPAGQRPSCDEEDRDALKALYRKVGKQVDCGTFSMGCYHTVENLVQTEGFCWY
;
A
#
# COMPACT_ATOMS: atom_id res chain seq x y z
N MET A 1 23.92 12.55 -16.15
CA MET A 1 23.53 12.21 -14.77
C MET A 1 22.18 12.85 -14.51
N GLY A 2 21.20 12.08 -14.00
CA GLY A 2 19.82 12.54 -13.88
C GLY A 2 19.65 13.66 -12.84
N SER A 3 18.88 14.69 -13.17
CA SER A 3 18.61 15.86 -12.32
C SER A 3 17.27 15.78 -11.57
N LEU A 4 16.57 14.65 -11.66
CA LEU A 4 15.25 14.50 -11.04
C LEU A 4 15.38 14.52 -9.51
N GLN A 5 14.68 15.46 -8.87
CA GLN A 5 14.68 15.63 -7.41
C GLN A 5 13.31 15.35 -6.78
N LYS A 6 12.22 15.50 -7.52
CA LYS A 6 10.87 15.17 -7.08
C LYS A 6 10.23 14.23 -8.10
N LEU A 7 9.60 13.16 -7.60
CA LEU A 7 8.83 12.22 -8.39
C LEU A 7 7.50 11.97 -7.67
N SER A 8 6.39 12.35 -8.30
CA SER A 8 5.04 12.05 -7.80
C SER A 8 4.34 11.19 -8.84
N LEU A 9 3.91 9.99 -8.44
CA LEU A 9 3.21 9.04 -9.28
C LEU A 9 1.85 8.71 -8.67
N TYR A 10 0.79 9.07 -9.40
CA TYR A 10 -0.59 8.92 -8.98
C TYR A 10 -1.41 8.22 -10.08
N SER A 11 -2.41 7.46 -9.65
CA SER A 11 -3.38 6.82 -10.51
C SER A 11 -4.73 6.80 -9.80
N SER A 12 -5.82 6.97 -10.55
CA SER A 12 -7.18 6.79 -10.02
C SER A 12 -7.55 5.33 -9.76
N LEU A 13 -6.72 4.40 -10.24
CA LEU A 13 -6.82 2.96 -9.98
C LEU A 13 -5.56 2.47 -9.29
N TYR A 14 -5.68 1.40 -8.49
CA TYR A 14 -4.50 0.72 -7.96
C TYR A 14 -3.58 0.25 -9.09
N TRP A 15 -2.27 0.38 -8.85
CA TRP A 15 -1.23 0.04 -9.83
C TRP A 15 0.01 -0.51 -9.11
N GLY A 16 0.98 -1.04 -9.84
CA GLY A 16 2.19 -1.65 -9.24
C GLY A 16 2.21 -3.15 -9.48
N PHE A 17 1.20 -3.87 -8.98
CA PHE A 17 0.96 -5.27 -9.35
C PHE A 17 0.22 -5.39 -10.69
N PHE A 18 -0.92 -4.71 -10.82
CA PHE A 18 -1.73 -4.72 -12.03
C PHE A 18 -2.42 -3.35 -12.25
N PRO A 19 -2.07 -2.60 -13.30
CA PRO A 19 -0.99 -2.88 -14.24
C PRO A 19 0.38 -2.94 -13.53
N GLN A 20 1.25 -3.83 -14.02
CA GLN A 20 2.57 -4.03 -13.44
C GLN A 20 3.44 -2.76 -13.61
N ALA A 21 4.10 -2.34 -12.54
CA ALA A 21 5.16 -1.35 -12.59
C ALA A 21 6.50 -2.02 -12.28
N ASN A 22 7.34 -2.17 -13.31
CA ASN A 22 8.71 -2.67 -13.11
C ASN A 22 9.65 -1.50 -12.80
N LEU A 23 10.17 -1.47 -11.57
CA LEU A 23 11.11 -0.47 -11.08
C LEU A 23 12.57 -0.96 -11.14
N GLU A 24 12.80 -2.19 -11.61
CA GLU A 24 14.13 -2.77 -11.72
C GLU A 24 15.02 -1.98 -12.68
N GLY A 25 16.26 -1.68 -12.23
CA GLY A 25 17.22 -0.87 -13.00
C GLY A 25 16.91 0.63 -13.05
N ILE A 26 15.81 1.09 -12.44
CA ILE A 26 15.48 2.51 -12.33
C ILE A 26 16.03 3.05 -11.01
N HIS A 27 16.94 4.03 -11.09
CA HIS A 27 17.47 4.71 -9.91
C HIS A 27 17.65 6.20 -10.16
N PHE A 28 17.20 7.01 -9.19
CA PHE A 28 17.23 8.46 -9.27
C PHE A 28 18.21 9.03 -8.21
N PRO A 29 19.50 9.20 -8.53
CA PRO A 29 20.54 9.46 -7.52
C PRO A 29 20.42 10.79 -6.77
N ASN A 30 19.56 11.70 -7.24
CA ASN A 30 19.32 13.02 -6.64
C ASN A 30 17.89 13.17 -6.11
N LEU A 31 17.13 12.08 -6.00
CA LEU A 31 15.74 12.11 -5.57
C LEU A 31 15.64 12.51 -4.11
N LYS A 32 14.92 13.59 -3.84
CA LYS A 32 14.69 14.15 -2.51
C LYS A 32 13.25 13.97 -2.05
N SER A 33 12.30 13.91 -2.97
CA SER A 33 10.88 13.80 -2.67
C SER A 33 10.26 12.72 -3.57
N LEU A 34 9.59 11.75 -2.94
CA LEU A 34 8.91 10.66 -3.61
C LEU A 34 7.48 10.57 -3.08
N THR A 35 6.53 10.58 -4.01
CA THR A 35 5.13 10.30 -3.70
C THR A 35 4.59 9.17 -4.56
N LEU A 36 3.94 8.21 -3.91
CA LEU A 36 3.20 7.14 -4.54
C LEU A 36 1.75 7.20 -4.07
N GLY A 37 0.81 7.29 -5.01
CA GLY A 37 -0.62 7.24 -4.75
C GLY A 37 -1.26 6.00 -5.37
N ASN A 38 -2.05 5.25 -4.61
CA ASN A 38 -2.67 3.98 -5.05
C ASN A 38 -1.65 2.93 -5.53
N PHE A 39 -0.40 2.98 -5.07
CA PHE A 39 0.61 2.00 -5.44
C PHE A 39 0.51 0.75 -4.55
N SER A 40 0.40 -0.40 -5.18
CA SER A 40 0.22 -1.70 -4.54
C SER A 40 1.55 -2.45 -4.39
N PHE A 41 1.83 -2.85 -3.15
CA PHE A 41 3.05 -3.56 -2.75
C PHE A 41 2.81 -5.07 -2.66
N TYR A 42 3.70 -5.88 -3.24
CA TYR A 42 3.61 -7.35 -3.29
C TYR A 42 4.97 -8.06 -3.36
N ASP A 43 6.07 -7.31 -3.47
CA ASP A 43 7.44 -7.80 -3.56
C ASP A 43 8.38 -6.88 -2.76
N ASP A 44 9.32 -7.46 -2.01
CA ASP A 44 10.33 -6.73 -1.22
C ASP A 44 11.16 -5.79 -2.11
N LYS A 45 11.35 -6.12 -3.40
CA LYS A 45 12.04 -5.25 -4.37
C LYS A 45 11.43 -3.85 -4.48
N GLN A 46 10.12 -3.71 -4.26
CA GLN A 46 9.45 -2.40 -4.33
C GLN A 46 9.85 -1.52 -3.14
N LEU A 47 9.94 -2.11 -1.95
CA LEU A 47 10.45 -1.43 -0.76
C LEU A 47 11.96 -1.15 -0.89
N ASP A 48 12.74 -2.13 -1.34
CA ASP A 48 14.18 -2.00 -1.60
C ASP A 48 14.48 -0.85 -2.57
N TRP A 49 13.65 -0.69 -3.61
CA TRP A 49 13.75 0.43 -4.53
C TRP A 49 13.56 1.77 -3.82
N ILE A 50 12.57 1.92 -2.95
CA ILE A 50 12.36 3.16 -2.17
C ILE A 50 13.58 3.44 -1.31
N ILE A 51 14.01 2.48 -0.49
CA ILE A 51 15.14 2.68 0.46
C ILE A 51 16.50 2.82 -0.23
N SER A 52 16.63 2.39 -1.49
CA SER A 52 17.86 2.60 -2.27
C SER A 52 18.17 4.09 -2.51
N HIS A 53 17.17 4.96 -2.41
CA HIS A 53 17.31 6.41 -2.60
C HIS A 53 17.81 7.08 -1.31
N SER A 54 19.09 6.95 -1.00
CA SER A 54 19.67 7.49 0.24
C SER A 54 19.51 9.00 0.41
N THR A 55 19.30 9.75 -0.69
CA THR A 55 19.09 11.21 -0.68
C THR A 55 17.65 11.63 -0.34
N LEU A 56 16.74 10.67 -0.17
CA LEU A 56 15.32 10.95 0.05
C LEU A 56 15.10 11.66 1.38
N GLN A 57 14.38 12.78 1.33
CA GLN A 57 14.05 13.66 2.44
C GLN A 57 12.55 13.65 2.73
N GLU A 58 11.72 13.47 1.69
CA GLU A 58 10.27 13.42 1.77
C GLU A 58 9.76 12.12 1.14
N LEU A 59 8.91 11.39 1.87
CA LEU A 59 8.21 10.20 1.37
C LEU A 59 6.73 10.27 1.71
N TYR A 60 5.88 10.18 0.69
CA TYR A 60 4.43 10.20 0.82
C TYR A 60 3.84 8.93 0.20
N LEU A 61 3.12 8.16 1.01
CA LEU A 61 2.42 6.93 0.63
C LEU A 61 0.91 7.17 0.80
N ASP A 62 0.27 7.55 -0.29
CA ASP A 62 -1.14 7.95 -0.33
C ASP A 62 -1.98 6.77 -0.83
N ASP A 63 -2.85 6.27 0.04
CA ASP A 63 -3.75 5.15 -0.23
C ASP A 63 -3.08 3.91 -0.86
N CYS A 64 -1.87 3.59 -0.39
CA CYS A 64 -1.10 2.47 -0.91
C CYS A 64 -1.44 1.18 -0.16
N PRO A 65 -1.90 0.11 -0.84
CA PRO A 65 -2.14 -1.18 -0.21
C PRO A 65 -0.90 -2.10 -0.28
N ILE A 66 -0.77 -3.00 0.70
CA ILE A 66 -0.02 -4.24 0.55
C ILE A 66 -0.99 -5.32 0.08
N LEU A 67 -0.68 -5.97 -1.05
CA LEU A 67 -1.36 -7.17 -1.52
C LEU A 67 -0.89 -8.37 -0.71
N PHE A 68 -1.59 -8.64 0.39
CA PHE A 68 -1.22 -9.72 1.30
C PHE A 68 -1.52 -11.11 0.70
N TYR A 69 -2.49 -11.16 -0.22
CA TYR A 69 -2.89 -12.38 -0.91
C TYR A 69 -3.21 -12.08 -2.38
N ILE A 70 -2.73 -12.93 -3.27
CA ILE A 70 -2.92 -12.78 -4.72
C ILE A 70 -3.37 -14.13 -5.28
N THR A 71 -4.52 -14.15 -5.94
CA THR A 71 -5.03 -15.28 -6.71
C THR A 71 -4.94 -14.97 -8.19
N VAL A 72 -4.35 -15.90 -8.95
CA VAL A 72 -4.34 -15.88 -10.41
C VAL A 72 -4.82 -17.21 -10.98
N TYR A 73 -5.52 -17.17 -12.11
CA TYR A 73 -5.82 -18.39 -12.85
C TYR A 73 -4.54 -19.04 -13.38
N ASN A 74 -4.50 -20.36 -13.29
CA ASN A 74 -3.45 -21.24 -13.81
C ASN A 74 -3.57 -21.42 -15.33
N GLU A 75 -3.77 -20.32 -16.03
CA GLU A 75 -3.85 -20.21 -17.48
C GLU A 75 -2.63 -19.44 -17.99
N GLU A 76 -2.15 -19.78 -19.18
CA GLU A 76 -0.91 -19.20 -19.73
C GLU A 76 -0.98 -17.67 -19.90
N ASP A 77 -2.14 -17.14 -20.29
CA ASP A 77 -2.33 -15.68 -20.45
C ASP A 77 -2.13 -14.94 -19.13
N TRP A 78 -2.84 -15.36 -18.06
CA TRP A 78 -2.71 -14.76 -16.74
C TRP A 78 -1.32 -14.94 -16.15
N LEU A 79 -0.75 -16.14 -16.27
CA LEU A 79 0.60 -16.44 -15.78
C LEU A 79 1.68 -15.61 -16.49
N SER A 80 1.54 -15.37 -17.79
CA SER A 80 2.51 -14.57 -18.56
C SER A 80 2.53 -13.09 -18.18
N ARG A 81 1.43 -12.60 -17.61
CA ARG A 81 1.25 -11.20 -17.19
C ARG A 81 1.45 -11.00 -15.68
N CYS A 82 1.57 -12.07 -14.92
CA CYS A 82 1.79 -12.02 -13.50
C CYS A 82 3.28 -11.78 -13.20
N PRO A 83 3.63 -10.77 -12.38
CA PRO A 83 5.02 -10.52 -12.01
C PRO A 83 5.61 -11.57 -11.05
N ILE A 84 4.76 -12.41 -10.43
CA ILE A 84 5.16 -13.42 -9.46
C ILE A 84 5.45 -14.73 -10.19
N ALA A 85 6.59 -15.34 -9.89
CA ALA A 85 6.95 -16.62 -10.48
C ALA A 85 5.99 -17.73 -10.01
N LYS A 86 5.54 -18.57 -10.95
CA LYS A 86 4.67 -19.72 -10.67
C LYS A 86 5.26 -20.65 -9.58
N SER A 87 6.59 -20.74 -9.47
CA SER A 87 7.27 -21.53 -8.45
C SER A 87 7.01 -21.06 -7.02
N ASP A 88 6.70 -19.77 -6.86
CA ASP A 88 6.49 -19.15 -5.56
C ASP A 88 5.00 -19.18 -5.14
N MET A 89 4.14 -19.61 -6.06
CA MET A 89 2.71 -19.77 -5.86
C MET A 89 2.35 -21.19 -5.41
N GLN A 90 1.26 -21.29 -4.66
CA GLN A 90 0.69 -22.53 -4.18
C GLN A 90 -0.64 -22.79 -4.90
N ARG A 91 -0.90 -24.05 -5.25
CA ARG A 91 -2.23 -24.41 -5.78
C ARG A 91 -3.29 -24.20 -4.71
N ASN A 92 -4.39 -23.56 -5.10
CA ASN A 92 -5.56 -23.49 -4.27
C ASN A 92 -6.08 -24.93 -4.02
N LYS A 93 -6.41 -25.24 -2.76
CA LYS A 93 -6.90 -26.57 -2.36
C LYS A 93 -8.33 -26.85 -2.84
N ASN A 94 -9.10 -25.78 -3.07
CA ASN A 94 -10.51 -25.84 -3.41
C ASN A 94 -10.76 -25.68 -4.92
N ASP A 95 -9.82 -25.08 -5.67
CA ASP A 95 -9.88 -24.94 -7.12
C ASP A 95 -8.47 -25.13 -7.72
N ASP A 96 -8.24 -26.22 -8.46
CA ASP A 96 -6.93 -26.52 -9.06
C ASP A 96 -6.59 -25.63 -10.26
N ARG A 97 -7.55 -24.83 -10.72
CA ARG A 97 -7.40 -23.80 -11.75
C ARG A 97 -6.84 -22.50 -11.19
N GLU A 98 -6.66 -22.38 -9.87
CA GLU A 98 -6.16 -21.17 -9.23
C GLU A 98 -4.83 -21.39 -8.50
N LEU A 99 -4.00 -20.36 -8.55
CA LEU A 99 -2.73 -20.27 -7.85
C LEU A 99 -2.79 -19.09 -6.89
N GLY A 100 -2.45 -19.35 -5.63
CA GLY A 100 -2.39 -18.37 -4.56
C GLY A 100 -0.95 -18.02 -4.21
N TYR A 101 -0.70 -16.75 -3.92
CA TYR A 101 0.55 -16.24 -3.36
C TYR A 101 0.24 -15.43 -2.10
N ILE A 102 1.01 -15.69 -1.04
CA ILE A 102 0.92 -14.94 0.22
C ILE A 102 2.19 -14.10 0.34
N TYR A 103 2.05 -12.79 0.36
CA TYR A 103 3.17 -11.90 0.62
C TYR A 103 3.39 -11.81 2.14
N PRO A 104 4.59 -12.12 2.67
CA PRO A 104 4.81 -12.24 4.11
C PRO A 104 4.94 -10.91 4.85
N ARG A 105 5.36 -9.83 4.16
CA ARG A 105 5.61 -8.53 4.80
C ARG A 105 4.32 -7.81 5.19
N ARG A 106 4.46 -6.96 6.21
CA ARG A 106 3.39 -6.12 6.75
C ARG A 106 3.83 -4.67 6.80
N TRP A 107 2.88 -3.76 7.00
CA TRP A 107 3.17 -2.33 7.10
C TRP A 107 4.12 -1.99 8.23
N HIS A 108 4.04 -2.68 9.38
CA HIS A 108 5.05 -2.52 10.43
C HIS A 108 6.48 -2.85 9.96
N ASP A 109 6.68 -3.88 9.13
CA ASP A 109 8.00 -4.17 8.55
C ASP A 109 8.46 -3.01 7.64
N TYR A 110 7.55 -2.48 6.83
CA TYR A 110 7.82 -1.36 5.93
C TYR A 110 8.20 -0.11 6.70
N PHE A 111 7.45 0.23 7.75
CA PHE A 111 7.74 1.41 8.57
C PHE A 111 9.10 1.30 9.26
N ILE A 112 9.46 0.12 9.80
CA ILE A 112 10.79 -0.13 10.39
C ILE A 112 11.90 -0.02 9.33
N ALA A 113 11.68 -0.57 8.14
CA ALA A 113 12.65 -0.50 7.04
C ALA A 113 12.85 0.94 6.54
N ILE A 114 11.78 1.73 6.43
CA ILE A 114 11.83 3.16 6.07
C ILE A 114 12.54 3.95 7.19
N GLU A 115 12.22 3.65 8.45
CA GLU A 115 12.85 4.27 9.62
C GLU A 115 14.36 4.00 9.65
N THR A 116 14.82 2.81 9.29
CA THR A 116 16.24 2.46 9.36
C THR A 116 17.02 2.74 8.07
N GLY A 117 16.36 2.59 6.91
CA GLY A 117 16.96 2.66 5.59
C GLY A 117 17.07 4.06 4.98
N LEU A 118 16.28 5.03 5.46
CA LEU A 118 16.31 6.41 4.95
C LEU A 118 16.87 7.39 5.99
N PRO A 119 18.19 7.65 6.00
CA PRO A 119 18.84 8.46 7.04
C PRO A 119 18.52 9.97 6.95
N HIS A 120 18.13 10.46 5.78
CA HIS A 120 17.84 11.88 5.54
C HIS A 120 16.33 12.21 5.51
N LEU A 121 15.48 11.21 5.77
CA LEU A 121 14.02 11.40 5.81
C LEU A 121 13.65 12.36 6.94
N CYS A 122 13.07 13.51 6.59
CA CYS A 122 12.59 14.53 7.51
C CYS A 122 11.09 14.82 7.35
N GLU A 123 10.49 14.40 6.24
CA GLU A 123 9.07 14.51 5.99
C GLU A 123 8.52 13.14 5.60
N PHE A 124 7.46 12.73 6.29
CA PHE A 124 6.76 11.49 6.01
C PHE A 124 5.25 11.74 6.03
N GLY A 125 4.54 11.07 5.12
CA GLY A 125 3.09 10.99 5.09
C GLY A 125 2.64 9.59 4.67
N PHE A 126 1.67 9.04 5.39
CA PHE A 126 1.06 7.75 5.14
C PHE A 126 -0.42 7.83 5.52
N GLY A 127 -1.33 7.50 4.62
CA GLY A 127 -2.76 7.55 4.89
C GLY A 127 -3.55 7.81 3.62
N ILE A 128 -4.54 8.70 3.69
CA ILE A 128 -5.33 9.11 2.53
C ILE A 128 -5.38 10.64 2.40
N ASN A 129 -5.33 11.14 1.17
CA ASN A 129 -5.74 12.50 0.83
C ASN A 129 -7.26 12.61 0.56
N GLU A 130 -7.98 13.52 1.22
CA GLU A 130 -9.43 13.67 1.00
C GLU A 130 -9.81 14.07 -0.43
N ALA A 131 -8.88 14.65 -1.21
CA ALA A 131 -9.14 15.03 -2.60
C ALA A 131 -9.49 13.85 -3.52
N TRP A 132 -9.20 12.61 -3.11
CA TRP A 132 -9.68 11.40 -3.78
C TRP A 132 -11.23 11.33 -3.85
N ASP A 133 -11.94 11.85 -2.84
CA ASP A 133 -13.41 11.82 -2.77
C ASP A 133 -14.07 12.82 -3.74
N GLU A 134 -13.34 13.84 -4.20
CA GLU A 134 -13.82 14.85 -5.14
C GLU A 134 -13.63 14.45 -6.62
N TYR A 135 -13.34 13.18 -6.91
CA TYR A 135 -12.94 12.67 -8.23
C TYR A 135 -11.70 13.38 -8.81
N SER A 136 -10.87 13.95 -7.93
CA SER A 136 -9.65 14.65 -8.30
C SER A 136 -8.42 13.82 -7.96
N LEU A 137 -7.37 13.91 -8.78
CA LEU A 137 -6.07 13.36 -8.41
C LEU A 137 -5.45 14.31 -7.38
N PRO A 138 -4.98 13.84 -6.20
CA PRO A 138 -4.32 14.65 -5.19
C PRO A 138 -2.89 15.04 -5.58
N PHE A 139 -2.72 15.49 -6.83
CA PHE A 139 -1.45 15.96 -7.34
C PHE A 139 -1.10 17.30 -6.68
N GLU A 140 0.14 17.45 -6.22
CA GLU A 140 0.64 18.63 -5.49
C GLU A 140 0.00 18.88 -4.11
N THR A 141 -0.88 18.01 -3.63
CA THR A 141 -1.48 18.05 -2.28
C THR A 141 -0.89 16.99 -1.37
N GLU A 142 0.32 16.51 -1.65
CA GLU A 142 0.94 15.36 -0.96
C GLU A 142 1.12 15.59 0.55
N LYS A 143 1.14 16.85 0.99
CA LYS A 143 1.25 17.26 2.39
C LYS A 143 -0.07 17.21 3.16
N ASP A 144 -1.18 17.11 2.45
CA ASP A 144 -2.53 17.10 3.02
C ASP A 144 -3.02 15.67 3.32
N ILE A 145 -2.14 14.66 3.17
CA ILE A 145 -2.42 13.28 3.55
C ILE A 145 -2.76 13.24 5.04
N VAL A 146 -3.97 12.76 5.33
CA VAL A 146 -4.46 12.53 6.69
C VAL A 146 -3.87 11.20 7.19
N PRO A 147 -3.09 11.20 8.28
CA PRO A 147 -2.43 9.99 8.74
C PRO A 147 -3.40 8.90 9.20
N ALA A 148 -3.55 7.80 8.47
CA ALA A 148 -4.50 6.75 8.82
C ALA A 148 -4.08 5.36 8.33
N LEU A 149 -4.22 4.36 9.19
CA LEU A 149 -4.18 2.94 8.91
C LEU A 149 -5.56 2.48 8.45
N ARG A 150 -5.84 2.69 7.17
CA ARG A 150 -7.13 2.34 6.57
C ARG A 150 -7.33 0.83 6.44
N HIS A 151 -8.58 0.41 6.23
CA HIS A 151 -8.89 -0.99 6.04
C HIS A 151 -8.20 -1.55 4.79
N HIS A 152 -8.27 -0.90 3.62
CA HIS A 152 -7.57 -1.41 2.43
C HIS A 152 -6.04 -1.31 2.48
N ARG A 153 -5.40 -0.89 3.59
CA ARG A 153 -3.93 -0.96 3.67
C ARG A 153 -3.42 -2.39 3.44
N TYR A 154 -4.27 -3.38 3.66
CA TYR A 154 -4.12 -4.75 3.16
C TYR A 154 -5.27 -5.08 2.22
N MET A 155 -4.95 -5.47 0.99
CA MET A 155 -5.94 -5.93 0.01
C MET A 155 -5.56 -7.32 -0.51
N ALA A 156 -6.56 -8.04 -1.02
CA ALA A 156 -6.31 -9.18 -1.88
C ALA A 156 -6.42 -8.75 -3.35
N PHE A 157 -5.77 -9.51 -4.23
CA PHE A 157 -6.00 -9.43 -5.67
C PHE A 157 -6.57 -10.76 -6.16
N ASP A 158 -7.61 -10.70 -6.99
CA ASP A 158 -8.18 -11.87 -7.65
C ASP A 158 -8.40 -11.61 -9.14
N SER A 159 -7.71 -12.38 -9.99
CA SER A 159 -7.84 -12.30 -11.45
C SER A 159 -9.22 -12.69 -11.99
N GLY A 160 -10.02 -13.44 -11.22
CA GLY A 160 -11.35 -13.87 -11.60
C GLY A 160 -12.47 -12.90 -11.23
N THR A 161 -12.18 -11.92 -10.38
CA THR A 161 -13.17 -10.93 -9.94
C THR A 161 -13.18 -9.71 -10.88
N GLY A 162 -14.37 -9.33 -11.33
CA GLY A 162 -14.60 -8.11 -12.12
C GLY A 162 -15.83 -7.36 -11.61
N PRO A 163 -15.91 -6.03 -11.78
CA PRO A 163 -15.03 -5.17 -12.58
C PRO A 163 -13.75 -4.69 -11.88
N CYS A 164 -13.57 -4.92 -10.57
CA CYS A 164 -12.37 -4.55 -9.82
C CYS A 164 -11.73 -5.79 -9.19
N GLN A 165 -10.49 -6.09 -9.58
CA GLN A 165 -9.71 -7.24 -9.09
C GLN A 165 -9.12 -7.01 -7.69
N PHE A 166 -9.10 -5.77 -7.21
CA PHE A 166 -8.59 -5.40 -5.89
C PHE A 166 -9.71 -5.47 -4.86
N ILE A 167 -9.57 -6.36 -3.88
CA ILE A 167 -10.61 -6.69 -2.90
C ILE A 167 -10.17 -6.20 -1.52
N GLY A 168 -10.92 -5.23 -0.97
CA GLY A 168 -10.60 -4.56 0.31
C GLY A 168 -11.31 -5.15 1.54
N GLN A 169 -12.44 -5.83 1.37
CA GLN A 169 -13.16 -6.54 2.43
C GLN A 169 -13.39 -7.98 1.97
N MET A 170 -12.83 -8.94 2.72
CA MET A 170 -13.16 -10.35 2.62
C MET A 170 -13.76 -10.78 3.96
N ASP A 171 -14.97 -10.30 4.23
CA ASP A 171 -15.78 -10.82 5.35
C ASP A 171 -16.59 -12.05 4.92
N ASP A 172 -16.45 -12.50 3.66
CA ASP A 172 -17.11 -13.70 3.17
C ASP A 172 -16.17 -14.92 3.26
N PRO A 173 -16.38 -15.82 4.23
CA PRO A 173 -15.61 -17.06 4.34
C PRO A 173 -15.81 -18.03 3.17
N GLU A 174 -16.74 -17.76 2.24
CA GLU A 174 -17.00 -18.60 1.06
C GLU A 174 -16.08 -18.29 -0.14
N HIS A 175 -15.42 -17.13 -0.19
CA HIS A 175 -14.64 -16.67 -1.36
C HIS A 175 -13.21 -17.22 -1.47
N GLY A 176 -12.99 -18.47 -1.03
CA GLY A 176 -11.74 -19.21 -1.29
C GLY A 176 -10.60 -18.95 -0.30
N PRO A 177 -9.39 -19.50 -0.55
CA PRO A 177 -8.27 -19.56 0.40
C PRO A 177 -7.57 -18.23 0.70
N ALA A 178 -8.11 -17.11 0.22
CA ALA A 178 -7.61 -15.80 0.56
C ALA A 178 -7.84 -15.58 2.05
N GLY A 179 -6.76 -15.76 2.81
CA GLY A 179 -6.79 -15.80 4.26
C GLY A 179 -7.42 -14.55 4.86
N GLN A 180 -7.79 -14.64 6.13
CA GLN A 180 -8.21 -13.48 6.89
C GLN A 180 -7.18 -12.35 6.76
N ARG A 181 -7.69 -11.13 6.59
CA ARG A 181 -6.89 -9.90 6.65
C ARG A 181 -5.91 -9.98 7.83
N PRO A 182 -4.64 -9.56 7.66
CA PRO A 182 -3.69 -9.52 8.76
C PRO A 182 -4.25 -8.77 9.98
N SER A 183 -4.22 -9.42 11.14
CA SER A 183 -4.66 -8.88 12.43
C SER A 183 -3.50 -8.18 13.16
N CYS A 184 -2.80 -7.27 12.49
CA CYS A 184 -1.58 -6.61 12.98
C CYS A 184 -1.72 -5.09 13.12
N ASP A 185 -2.93 -4.63 13.45
CA ASP A 185 -3.27 -3.20 13.58
C ASP A 185 -2.47 -2.51 14.69
N GLU A 186 -2.14 -3.23 15.76
CA GLU A 186 -1.36 -2.67 16.87
C GLU A 186 0.11 -2.47 16.49
N GLU A 187 0.72 -3.49 15.86
CA GLU A 187 2.09 -3.45 15.38
C GLU A 187 2.27 -2.39 14.29
N ASP A 188 1.34 -2.33 13.32
CA ASP A 188 1.34 -1.32 12.27
C ASP A 188 1.27 0.08 12.87
N ARG A 189 0.40 0.29 13.86
CA ARG A 189 0.22 1.58 14.55
C ARG A 189 1.45 2.00 15.33
N ASP A 190 2.04 1.08 16.09
CA ASP A 190 3.18 1.38 16.94
C ASP A 190 4.43 1.69 16.10
N ALA A 191 4.63 0.93 15.01
CA ALA A 191 5.70 1.19 14.04
C ALA A 191 5.47 2.51 13.28
N LEU A 192 4.24 2.81 12.86
CA LEU A 192 3.90 4.08 12.21
C LEU A 192 4.19 5.28 13.14
N LYS A 193 3.78 5.18 14.41
CA LYS A 193 4.08 6.20 15.43
C LYS A 193 5.56 6.34 15.71
N ALA A 194 6.34 5.25 15.67
CA ALA A 194 7.79 5.32 15.81
C ALA A 194 8.41 6.10 14.64
N LEU A 195 8.01 5.78 13.40
CA LEU A 195 8.50 6.48 12.21
C LEU A 195 8.14 7.97 12.21
N TYR A 196 6.91 8.35 12.58
CA TYR A 196 6.53 9.76 12.70
C TYR A 196 7.37 10.49 13.77
N ARG A 197 7.61 9.86 14.92
CA ARG A 197 8.48 10.42 15.97
C ARG A 197 9.90 10.65 15.46
N LYS A 198 10.46 9.73 14.65
CA LYS A 198 11.79 9.90 14.04
C LYS A 198 11.85 11.16 13.18
N VAL A 199 10.82 11.44 12.37
CA VAL A 199 10.77 12.64 11.52
C VAL A 199 10.32 13.90 12.28
N GLY A 200 10.25 13.86 13.61
CA GLY A 200 9.89 15.00 14.45
C GLY A 200 8.41 15.37 14.43
N LYS A 201 7.54 14.50 13.91
CA LYS A 201 6.09 14.67 13.91
C LYS A 201 5.47 13.84 15.03
N GLN A 202 4.52 14.43 15.74
CA GLN A 202 3.66 13.69 16.65
C GLN A 202 2.31 13.49 15.96
N VAL A 203 1.87 12.24 15.87
CA VAL A 203 0.52 11.93 15.40
C VAL A 203 -0.25 11.44 16.61
N ASP A 204 -1.15 12.27 17.09
CA ASP A 204 -1.87 12.05 18.33
C ASP A 204 -2.86 10.89 18.21
N CYS A 205 -3.20 10.28 19.36
CA CYS A 205 -4.18 9.21 19.48
C CYS A 205 -5.64 9.69 19.33
N GLY A 206 -5.87 10.77 18.60
CA GLY A 206 -7.18 11.44 18.49
C GLY A 206 -8.16 10.71 17.58
N THR A 207 -9.41 11.17 17.61
CA THR A 207 -10.44 10.81 16.63
C THR A 207 -10.53 11.90 15.58
N PHE A 208 -10.58 11.52 14.31
CA PHE A 208 -10.83 12.43 13.20
C PHE A 208 -11.78 11.80 12.18
N SER A 209 -12.52 12.64 11.47
CA SER A 209 -13.39 12.23 10.36
C SER A 209 -12.57 12.22 9.07
N MET A 210 -12.80 11.23 8.21
CA MET A 210 -12.28 11.18 6.84
C MET A 210 -13.46 11.02 5.88
N GLY A 211 -13.78 12.09 5.15
CA GLY A 211 -14.95 12.11 4.29
C GLY A 211 -16.28 11.89 5.03
N CYS A 212 -17.36 11.62 4.29
CA CYS A 212 -18.72 11.58 4.85
C CYS A 212 -19.06 10.31 5.64
N TYR A 213 -18.22 9.26 5.61
CA TYR A 213 -18.62 7.91 6.07
C TYR A 213 -17.57 7.18 6.92
N HIS A 214 -16.40 7.77 7.14
CA HIS A 214 -15.33 7.10 7.87
C HIS A 214 -14.82 7.93 9.04
N THR A 215 -14.61 7.25 10.15
CA THR A 215 -13.93 7.78 11.33
C THR A 215 -12.61 7.05 11.49
N VAL A 216 -11.62 7.74 12.04
CA VAL A 216 -10.37 7.13 12.45
C VAL A 216 -10.18 7.41 13.91
N GLU A 217 -9.95 6.34 14.66
CA GLU A 217 -9.66 6.42 16.08
C GLU A 217 -8.25 5.90 16.31
N ASN A 218 -7.38 6.74 16.87
CA ASN A 218 -6.00 6.36 17.19
C ASN A 218 -5.26 5.78 15.98
N LEU A 219 -5.37 6.48 14.84
CA LEU A 219 -4.84 6.13 13.51
C LEU A 219 -5.52 4.95 12.82
N VAL A 220 -6.33 4.14 13.48
CA VAL A 220 -6.97 2.97 12.84
C VAL A 220 -8.35 3.37 12.35
N GLN A 221 -8.63 3.11 11.06
CA GLN A 221 -9.96 3.35 10.51
C GLN A 221 -10.99 2.49 11.24
N THR A 222 -12.11 3.09 11.57
CA THR A 222 -13.30 2.44 12.11
C THR A 222 -14.47 2.73 11.16
N GLU A 223 -15.41 1.79 11.05
CA GLU A 223 -16.63 2.03 10.28
C GLU A 223 -17.46 3.13 10.98
N GLY A 224 -17.71 4.22 10.25
CA GLY A 224 -18.55 5.30 10.73
C GLY A 224 -20.03 4.88 10.65
N PHE A 225 -20.73 4.89 11.78
CA PHE A 225 -22.19 4.84 11.77
C PHE A 225 -22.73 6.20 11.32
N CYS A 226 -23.21 6.30 10.08
CA CYS A 226 -24.15 7.36 9.70
C CYS A 226 -25.56 6.95 10.17
N TRP A 227 -26.04 7.57 11.25
CA TRP A 227 -27.47 7.65 11.51
C TRP A 227 -28.09 8.50 10.39
N TYR A 228 -28.97 7.89 9.59
CA TYR A 228 -29.93 8.61 8.76
C TYR A 228 -31.04 9.21 9.62
#